data_AF-A0A672YMS2-F1
#
_entry.id   AF-A0A672YMS2-F1
#
_cell.length_a   1.000
_cell.length_b   1.000
_cell.length_c   1.000
_cell.angle_alpha   90.00
_cell.angle_beta   90.00
_cell.angle_gamma   90.00
#
_symmetry.space_group_name_H-M   'P 1'
#
loop_
_entity.id
_entity.type
_entity.pdbx_description
1 polymer ?
#
loop_
_entity_poly.entity_id
_entity_poly.type
_entity_poly.pdbx_seq_one_letter_code
_entity_poly.pdbx_strand_id
1 'polypeptide(L)'
;MCRWCGPNPNPDPVKTRGFWSCPRCIHPVTLMLFLASSSRNKLLLISFDGFRWDYDRLVETPNLDRMAQDGVKATYVTPPFITITSPTLYDAHGVQSTDRWKNHGVIHNIWFNTTTQEKKHLPIWITAQRQGLKTGSLHFPGTAATYRGETVQVRQVEPMFYDHSNEAEWRTNVQKVIGDWFHQQDLDFVSLYFGEPDLAGHKHGPDSPEVKEMIRQVDRTVGYIRDTVWDHGLSDRLNIIMTTDHGMTATLRGGLVEEILLSKIPGFSFRDIQFQLLDYGPVGMLLPKEGQLEKVYKALKGAHPHLHVYKKEEVPARLHYSTHPRLLPLILIADPGYIIWLLHNNKGDHGFDNEIMDMKAFFRAVGPDFQKNLRVDPFDMVDVYPLMCHLLGINPELNDGHLDKTKSMLVQKTNTAGDSKCPQMCTKVIKETGIQILGRTQDTRTRTQHVLYPFN
;
A
#
# COMPACT_ATOMS: atom_id res chain seq x y z
N MET A 1 29.04 58.77 -24.00
CA MET A 1 28.36 60.00 -23.49
C MET A 1 28.13 59.79 -22.00
N CYS A 2 28.55 60.58 -21.01
CA CYS A 2 29.38 61.78 -20.83
C CYS A 2 30.01 61.70 -19.42
N ARG A 3 31.35 61.76 -19.30
CA ARG A 3 32.21 62.79 -18.63
C ARG A 3 31.96 63.03 -17.12
N TRP A 4 32.87 62.65 -16.22
CA TRP A 4 34.13 63.30 -15.75
C TRP A 4 33.94 64.54 -14.87
N CYS A 5 34.51 64.50 -13.64
CA CYS A 5 35.25 65.59 -12.96
C CYS A 5 35.98 65.04 -11.71
N GLY A 6 37.31 65.17 -11.66
CA GLY A 6 38.11 65.28 -10.41
C GLY A 6 38.51 66.76 -10.20
N PRO A 7 39.57 67.12 -9.43
CA PRO A 7 40.33 66.38 -8.42
C PRO A 7 40.43 67.11 -7.04
N ASN A 8 41.07 66.47 -6.07
CA ASN A 8 41.39 66.95 -4.71
C ASN A 8 42.50 68.04 -4.73
N PRO A 9 42.59 68.93 -3.72
CA PRO A 9 43.72 68.81 -2.78
C PRO A 9 43.43 69.26 -1.31
N ASN A 10 44.18 68.67 -0.37
CA ASN A 10 44.36 69.09 1.04
C ASN A 10 45.72 69.85 1.15
N PRO A 11 46.07 70.66 2.20
CA PRO A 11 46.15 70.21 3.61
C PRO A 11 45.91 71.24 4.77
N ASP A 12 45.44 70.71 5.93
CA ASP A 12 45.78 71.01 7.36
C ASP A 12 45.54 72.39 8.04
N PRO A 13 45.51 72.49 9.40
CA PRO A 13 45.08 71.54 10.45
C PRO A 13 44.22 72.18 11.60
N VAL A 14 43.88 71.36 12.61
CA VAL A 14 43.57 71.67 14.04
C VAL A 14 42.14 71.35 14.56
N LYS A 15 42.09 70.23 15.31
CA LYS A 15 41.31 69.90 16.54
C LYS A 15 39.83 70.34 16.60
N THR A 16 38.89 69.41 16.74
CA THR A 16 38.50 68.91 18.08
C THR A 16 37.61 67.65 18.01
N ARG A 17 37.84 66.78 19.00
CA ARG A 17 37.16 65.56 19.47
C ARG A 17 35.73 65.28 18.97
N GLY A 18 35.55 64.07 18.41
CA GLY A 18 34.28 63.37 18.29
C GLY A 18 34.49 61.96 17.74
N PHE A 19 34.60 60.95 18.61
CA PHE A 19 34.69 59.54 18.22
C PHE A 19 33.30 59.06 17.76
N TRP A 20 33.14 58.83 16.46
CA TRP A 20 32.08 58.00 15.89
C TRP A 20 32.75 56.86 15.14
N SER A 21 32.78 55.68 15.74
CA SER A 21 33.29 54.44 15.14
C SER A 21 32.23 53.84 14.23
N CYS A 22 32.52 53.85 12.93
CA CYS A 22 31.80 53.17 11.86
C CYS A 22 32.13 51.66 11.87
N PRO A 23 31.16 50.73 12.00
CA PRO A 23 31.44 49.31 11.85
C PRO A 23 31.30 48.91 10.38
N ARG A 24 32.43 48.84 9.67
CA ARG A 24 32.59 48.00 8.47
C ARG A 24 33.68 46.99 8.76
N CYS A 25 33.29 45.73 8.95
CA CYS A 25 33.98 44.52 8.52
C CYS A 25 33.23 43.29 9.07
N ILE A 26 32.17 42.87 8.37
CA ILE A 26 31.66 41.50 8.45
C ILE A 26 31.61 41.03 7.02
N HIS A 27 32.58 40.20 6.62
CA HIS A 27 32.44 39.35 5.45
C HIS A 27 31.22 38.45 5.67
N PRO A 28 30.22 38.39 4.78
CA PRO A 28 29.31 37.26 4.80
C PRO A 28 30.10 36.07 4.29
N VAL A 29 30.57 35.21 5.19
CA VAL A 29 30.81 33.82 4.83
C VAL A 29 29.42 33.27 4.51
N THR A 30 29.07 33.27 3.23
CA THR A 30 27.91 32.54 2.74
C THR A 30 28.18 31.07 3.00
N LEU A 31 27.76 30.60 4.18
CA LEU A 31 27.68 29.20 4.49
C LEU A 31 26.59 28.64 3.57
N MET A 32 26.97 28.22 2.37
CA MET A 32 26.19 27.25 1.61
C MET A 32 26.16 25.98 2.47
N LEU A 33 25.17 25.93 3.36
CA LEU A 33 24.63 24.67 3.83
C LEU A 33 24.15 23.95 2.58
N PHE A 34 25.02 23.15 1.98
CA PHE A 34 24.57 21.97 1.25
C PHE A 34 23.82 21.14 2.28
N LEU A 35 22.51 21.40 2.41
CA LEU A 35 21.59 20.34 2.76
C LEU A 35 21.78 19.34 1.62
N ALA A 36 22.68 18.38 1.83
CA ALA A 36 22.55 17.10 1.17
C ALA A 36 21.18 16.59 1.60
N SER A 37 20.15 16.96 0.85
CA SER A 37 18.95 16.17 0.78
C SER A 37 19.47 14.79 0.42
N SER A 38 19.52 13.90 1.40
CA SER A 38 19.61 12.48 1.13
C SER A 38 18.46 12.21 0.18
N SER A 39 18.74 12.11 -1.12
CA SER A 39 17.69 11.95 -2.11
C SER A 39 17.04 10.62 -1.84
N ARG A 40 15.84 10.66 -1.27
CA ARG A 40 15.00 9.48 -1.09
C ARG A 40 14.80 8.81 -2.44
N ASN A 41 14.88 7.48 -2.45
CA ASN A 41 14.63 6.71 -3.65
C ASN A 41 13.14 6.78 -3.98
N LYS A 42 12.84 6.77 -5.27
CA LYS A 42 11.49 6.72 -5.83
C LYS A 42 10.93 5.31 -5.67
N LEU A 43 9.62 5.17 -5.78
CA LEU A 43 8.94 3.88 -5.66
C LEU A 43 7.92 3.68 -6.79
N LEU A 44 8.12 2.61 -7.55
CA LEU A 44 7.14 2.08 -8.49
C LEU A 44 6.51 0.83 -7.88
N LEU A 45 5.19 0.85 -7.77
CA LEU A 45 4.41 -0.34 -7.50
C LEU A 45 3.73 -0.80 -8.79
N ILE A 46 3.86 -2.09 -9.11
CA ILE A 46 3.18 -2.74 -10.22
C ILE A 46 2.30 -3.88 -9.69
N SER A 47 1.05 -3.93 -10.15
CA SER A 47 0.16 -5.07 -9.96
C SER A 47 -0.11 -5.77 -11.29
N PHE A 48 0.13 -7.08 -11.35
CA PHE A 48 -0.38 -7.97 -12.40
C PHE A 48 -1.54 -8.76 -11.80
N ASP A 49 -2.78 -8.41 -12.14
CA ASP A 49 -4.00 -8.98 -11.54
C ASP A 49 -4.04 -10.51 -11.69
N GLY A 50 -4.43 -11.23 -10.64
CA GLY A 50 -4.63 -12.68 -10.67
C GLY A 50 -3.36 -13.53 -10.89
N PHE A 51 -2.16 -12.97 -10.71
CA PHE A 51 -0.90 -13.69 -10.88
C PHE A 51 -0.60 -14.57 -9.66
N ARG A 52 -1.09 -15.81 -9.68
CA ARG A 52 -0.93 -16.81 -8.61
C ARG A 52 0.55 -17.04 -8.26
N TRP A 53 0.81 -17.27 -6.98
CA TRP A 53 2.17 -17.39 -6.41
C TRP A 53 3.13 -18.37 -7.11
N ASP A 54 2.61 -19.34 -7.86
CA ASP A 54 3.36 -20.40 -8.54
C ASP A 54 3.32 -20.33 -10.07
N TYR A 55 2.69 -19.31 -10.65
CA TYR A 55 2.63 -19.14 -12.11
C TYR A 55 4.01 -19.03 -12.76
N ASP A 56 4.98 -18.46 -12.05
CA ASP A 56 6.39 -18.40 -12.47
C ASP A 56 7.08 -19.79 -12.55
N ARG A 57 6.38 -20.87 -12.18
CA ARG A 57 6.86 -22.26 -12.30
C ARG A 57 6.23 -23.02 -13.45
N LEU A 58 5.19 -22.46 -14.07
CA LEU A 58 4.43 -23.12 -15.14
C LEU A 58 5.09 -22.97 -16.52
N VAL A 59 5.95 -21.95 -16.67
CA VAL A 59 6.70 -21.63 -17.89
C VAL A 59 8.08 -21.07 -17.51
N GLU A 60 8.97 -20.97 -18.49
CA GLU A 60 10.23 -20.25 -18.30
C GLU A 60 9.97 -18.75 -18.15
N THR A 61 10.48 -18.15 -17.07
CA THR A 61 10.33 -16.72 -16.76
C THR A 61 11.69 -16.08 -16.48
N PRO A 62 12.58 -15.94 -17.48
CA PRO A 62 13.96 -15.50 -17.26
C PRO A 62 14.07 -14.09 -16.66
N ASN A 63 13.14 -13.18 -16.95
CA ASN A 63 13.19 -11.81 -16.42
C ASN A 63 12.75 -11.76 -14.96
N LEU A 64 11.70 -12.49 -14.60
CA LEU A 64 11.31 -12.69 -13.21
C LEU A 64 12.43 -13.43 -12.45
N ASP A 65 13.03 -14.48 -13.00
CA ASP A 65 14.12 -15.20 -12.35
C ASP A 65 15.32 -14.29 -12.07
N ARG A 66 15.69 -13.47 -13.05
CA ARG A 66 16.72 -12.44 -12.88
C ARG A 66 16.32 -11.40 -11.82
N MET A 67 15.06 -10.97 -11.78
CA MET A 67 14.57 -10.05 -10.74
C MET A 67 14.67 -10.65 -9.34
N ALA A 68 14.44 -11.96 -9.17
CA ALA A 68 14.65 -12.63 -7.88
C ALA A 68 16.13 -12.64 -7.47
N GLN A 69 17.05 -12.87 -8.41
CA GLN A 69 18.49 -12.83 -8.15
C GLN A 69 18.96 -11.41 -7.79
N ASP A 70 18.42 -10.41 -8.48
CA ASP A 70 18.80 -9.01 -8.29
C ASP A 70 18.13 -8.35 -7.09
N GLY A 71 17.18 -9.03 -6.43
CA GLY A 71 16.33 -8.45 -5.39
C GLY A 71 15.78 -9.46 -4.39
N VAL A 72 14.51 -9.25 -4.02
CA VAL A 72 13.78 -10.02 -3.01
C VAL A 72 12.63 -10.79 -3.66
N LYS A 73 12.44 -12.04 -3.25
CA LYS A 73 11.29 -12.89 -3.60
C LYS A 73 10.62 -13.41 -2.34
N ALA A 74 9.32 -13.19 -2.21
CA ALA A 74 8.54 -13.92 -1.20
C ALA A 74 8.20 -15.33 -1.70
N THR A 75 8.07 -16.28 -0.78
CA THR A 75 7.53 -17.60 -1.16
C THR A 75 6.10 -17.48 -1.67
N TYR A 76 5.26 -16.68 -0.99
CA TYR A 76 3.98 -16.15 -1.46
C TYR A 76 3.53 -15.02 -0.50
N VAL A 77 2.50 -14.28 -0.87
CA VAL A 77 1.81 -13.32 0.02
C VAL A 77 0.38 -13.76 0.23
N THR A 78 -0.11 -13.69 1.47
CA THR A 78 -1.52 -13.98 1.77
C THR A 78 -2.35 -12.72 1.56
N PRO A 79 -3.30 -12.72 0.60
CA PRO A 79 -4.25 -11.60 0.45
C PRO A 79 -5.24 -11.55 1.61
N PRO A 80 -5.91 -10.40 1.83
CA PRO A 80 -7.07 -10.34 2.72
C PRO A 80 -8.24 -11.13 2.14
N PHE A 81 -9.16 -11.53 3.01
CA PHE A 81 -10.46 -12.01 2.56
C PHE A 81 -11.44 -10.83 2.42
N ILE A 82 -12.20 -10.70 1.34
CA ILE A 82 -12.30 -11.58 0.16
C ILE A 82 -11.18 -11.35 -0.85
N THR A 83 -10.65 -12.43 -1.44
CA THR A 83 -9.48 -12.38 -2.34
C THR A 83 -9.87 -11.93 -3.76
N ILE A 84 -10.35 -10.71 -3.87
CA ILE A 84 -10.74 -10.04 -5.12
C ILE A 84 -10.01 -8.70 -5.25
N THR A 85 -9.89 -8.21 -6.48
CA THR A 85 -9.05 -7.07 -6.92
C THR A 85 -9.10 -5.84 -6.01
N SER A 86 -10.23 -5.15 -5.93
CA SER A 86 -10.35 -3.85 -5.25
C SER A 86 -10.13 -3.96 -3.74
N PRO A 87 -10.72 -4.91 -3.00
CA PRO A 87 -10.37 -5.10 -1.60
C PRO A 87 -8.87 -5.27 -1.37
N THR A 88 -8.25 -6.19 -2.11
CA THR A 88 -6.84 -6.53 -1.86
C THR A 88 -5.89 -5.39 -2.23
N LEU A 89 -6.09 -4.75 -3.38
CA LEU A 89 -5.24 -3.63 -3.77
C LEU A 89 -5.46 -2.41 -2.86
N TYR A 90 -6.63 -2.26 -2.24
CA TYR A 90 -6.77 -1.23 -1.22
C TYR A 90 -6.01 -1.57 0.06
N ASP A 91 -5.95 -2.82 0.49
CA ASP A 91 -5.12 -3.23 1.64
C ASP A 91 -3.62 -3.08 1.36
N ALA A 92 -3.19 -3.40 0.15
CA ALA A 92 -1.81 -3.17 -0.27
C ALA A 92 -1.42 -1.68 -0.22
N HIS A 93 -2.36 -0.75 -0.42
CA HIS A 93 -2.11 0.69 -0.56
C HIS A 93 -2.79 1.60 0.47
N GLY A 94 -3.51 1.09 1.47
CA GLY A 94 -4.29 1.97 2.35
C GLY A 94 -5.11 1.32 3.48
N VAL A 95 -5.80 2.21 4.19
CA VAL A 95 -5.87 2.34 5.66
C VAL A 95 -7.16 1.80 6.33
N GLN A 96 -7.04 1.30 7.57
CA GLN A 96 -8.15 0.95 8.48
C GLN A 96 -8.82 2.20 9.10
N SER A 97 -10.11 2.12 9.46
CA SER A 97 -10.74 3.15 10.29
C SER A 97 -10.28 3.06 11.76
N THR A 98 -10.36 4.17 12.49
CA THR A 98 -9.92 4.36 13.89
C THR A 98 -10.61 3.50 14.95
N ASP A 99 -11.56 2.64 14.57
CA ASP A 99 -12.11 1.63 15.47
C ASP A 99 -11.51 0.28 15.10
N ARG A 100 -10.75 -0.31 16.03
CA ARG A 100 -10.21 -1.67 15.94
C ARG A 100 -11.22 -2.60 15.25
N TRP A 101 -10.77 -3.24 14.18
CA TRP A 101 -11.46 -4.30 13.42
C TRP A 101 -12.39 -3.88 12.28
N LYS A 102 -12.33 -2.66 11.74
CA LYS A 102 -13.17 -2.28 10.59
C LYS A 102 -12.33 -2.13 9.31
N ASN A 103 -12.51 -3.06 8.37
CA ASN A 103 -11.91 -3.05 7.02
C ASN A 103 -11.92 -1.65 6.39
N HIS A 104 -10.95 -1.38 5.51
CA HIS A 104 -10.70 -0.16 4.73
C HIS A 104 -11.87 0.31 3.81
N GLY A 105 -13.10 -0.15 4.06
CA GLY A 105 -14.32 0.33 3.43
C GLY A 105 -14.58 -0.19 2.03
N VAL A 106 -13.60 -0.81 1.37
CA VAL A 106 -13.73 -1.45 0.05
C VAL A 106 -13.84 -2.96 0.26
N ILE A 107 -15.05 -3.41 0.59
CA ILE A 107 -15.32 -4.81 0.93
C ILE A 107 -15.70 -5.70 -0.27
N HIS A 108 -15.80 -5.10 -1.47
CA HIS A 108 -16.21 -5.75 -2.71
C HIS A 108 -15.78 -4.92 -3.94
N ASN A 109 -15.54 -5.54 -5.11
CA ASN A 109 -15.24 -4.86 -6.37
C ASN A 109 -16.40 -3.94 -6.82
N ILE A 110 -17.62 -4.44 -6.65
CA ILE A 110 -18.84 -3.65 -6.84
C ILE A 110 -19.05 -2.72 -5.65
N TRP A 111 -19.08 -1.41 -5.89
CA TRP A 111 -19.54 -0.46 -4.88
C TRP A 111 -21.05 -0.59 -4.69
N PHE A 112 -21.47 -0.79 -3.46
CA PHE A 112 -22.88 -0.80 -3.06
C PHE A 112 -22.97 -0.26 -1.64
N ASN A 113 -24.03 0.47 -1.34
CA ASN A 113 -24.32 0.89 0.02
C ASN A 113 -25.83 1.08 0.13
N THR A 114 -26.43 0.45 1.13
CA THR A 114 -27.87 0.52 1.36
C THR A 114 -28.30 1.82 2.02
N THR A 115 -27.38 2.74 2.32
CA THR A 115 -27.65 3.95 3.13
C THR A 115 -26.87 5.22 2.72
N THR A 116 -25.58 5.19 2.33
CA THR A 116 -24.77 6.40 2.00
C THR A 116 -23.75 6.20 0.85
N GLN A 117 -23.03 7.22 0.36
CA GLN A 117 -22.02 7.09 -0.72
C GLN A 117 -20.56 7.40 -0.30
N GLU A 118 -20.28 7.60 0.98
CA GLU A 118 -18.97 8.13 1.42
C GLU A 118 -17.83 7.09 1.35
N LYS A 119 -16.70 7.49 0.72
CA LYS A 119 -15.40 6.81 0.78
C LYS A 119 -14.49 7.55 1.77
N LYS A 120 -14.14 6.95 2.90
CA LYS A 120 -13.43 7.64 4.02
C LYS A 120 -11.91 7.40 4.11
N HIS A 121 -11.36 6.52 3.27
CA HIS A 121 -10.00 5.99 3.41
C HIS A 121 -9.02 6.66 2.45
N LEU A 122 -7.76 6.81 2.88
CA LEU A 122 -6.72 7.48 2.10
C LEU A 122 -5.74 6.43 1.55
N PRO A 123 -5.65 6.27 0.23
CA PRO A 123 -4.62 5.45 -0.39
C PRO A 123 -3.24 6.14 -0.30
N ILE A 124 -2.18 5.36 -0.48
CA ILE A 124 -0.79 5.79 -0.25
C ILE A 124 -0.42 7.01 -1.09
N TRP A 125 -0.96 7.16 -2.30
CA TRP A 125 -0.71 8.35 -3.11
C TRP A 125 -1.22 9.61 -2.41
N ILE A 126 -2.40 9.59 -1.77
CA ILE A 126 -2.87 10.74 -0.98
C ILE A 126 -2.02 10.93 0.28
N THR A 127 -1.65 9.87 0.99
CA THR A 127 -0.75 9.95 2.17
C THR A 127 0.59 10.59 1.82
N ALA A 128 1.19 10.20 0.70
CA ALA A 128 2.45 10.71 0.17
C ALA A 128 2.32 12.17 -0.29
N GLN A 129 1.26 12.51 -1.03
CA GLN A 129 0.98 13.89 -1.48
C GLN A 129 0.89 14.87 -0.31
N ARG A 130 0.16 14.48 0.74
CA ARG A 130 0.01 15.29 1.96
C ARG A 130 1.33 15.50 2.71
N GLN A 131 2.34 14.68 2.42
CA GLN A 131 3.69 14.76 2.99
C GLN A 131 4.72 15.30 1.97
N GLY A 132 4.24 15.99 0.93
CA GLY A 132 5.06 16.75 -0.01
C GLY A 132 5.69 15.91 -1.12
N LEU A 133 5.22 14.68 -1.35
CA LEU A 133 5.64 13.86 -2.49
C LEU A 133 4.79 14.10 -3.72
N LYS A 134 5.39 13.89 -4.90
CA LYS A 134 4.68 13.86 -6.17
C LYS A 134 4.24 12.44 -6.50
N THR A 135 2.97 12.24 -6.83
CA THR A 135 2.46 10.88 -7.04
C THR A 135 1.63 10.70 -8.30
N GLY A 136 1.74 9.52 -8.89
CA GLY A 136 1.04 9.11 -10.10
C GLY A 136 0.28 7.81 -9.91
N SER A 137 -0.77 7.60 -10.70
CA SER A 137 -1.45 6.31 -10.77
C SER A 137 -1.97 6.04 -12.17
N LEU A 138 -1.59 4.90 -12.74
CA LEU A 138 -1.99 4.46 -14.07
C LEU A 138 -2.77 3.16 -13.93
N HIS A 139 -4.06 3.22 -14.26
CA HIS A 139 -5.00 2.09 -14.32
C HIS A 139 -5.25 1.39 -12.96
N PHE A 140 -4.62 1.87 -11.89
CA PHE A 140 -4.71 1.20 -10.60
C PHE A 140 -6.12 1.35 -10.00
N PRO A 141 -6.72 0.31 -9.41
CA PRO A 141 -8.02 0.43 -8.75
C PRO A 141 -8.02 1.52 -7.67
N GLY A 142 -8.93 2.50 -7.84
CA GLY A 142 -8.98 3.72 -7.02
C GLY A 142 -8.48 4.98 -7.70
N THR A 143 -7.79 4.89 -8.85
CA THR A 143 -7.28 6.06 -9.60
C THR A 143 -8.37 7.07 -9.96
N ALA A 144 -9.55 6.59 -10.34
CA ALA A 144 -10.69 7.43 -10.72
C ALA A 144 -11.37 8.12 -9.52
N ALA A 145 -11.13 7.63 -8.29
CA ALA A 145 -11.87 8.08 -7.11
C ALA A 145 -11.31 9.39 -6.52
N THR A 146 -12.19 10.07 -5.79
CA THR A 146 -11.86 11.23 -4.96
C THR A 146 -11.88 10.81 -3.49
N TYR A 147 -10.84 11.19 -2.74
CA TYR A 147 -10.63 10.83 -1.35
C TYR A 147 -10.56 12.10 -0.51
N ARG A 148 -11.61 12.38 0.26
CA ARG A 148 -11.74 13.61 1.08
C ARG A 148 -11.50 14.90 0.29
N GLY A 149 -12.01 14.94 -0.95
CA GLY A 149 -11.86 16.08 -1.86
C GLY A 149 -10.56 16.08 -2.68
N GLU A 150 -9.68 15.11 -2.47
CA GLU A 150 -8.40 15.02 -3.18
C GLU A 150 -8.38 13.88 -4.20
N THR A 151 -7.65 14.07 -5.29
CA THR A 151 -7.31 13.01 -6.25
C THR A 151 -5.81 12.83 -6.31
N VAL A 152 -5.35 11.72 -6.89
CA VAL A 152 -3.94 11.59 -7.27
C VAL A 152 -3.55 12.70 -8.27
N GLN A 153 -2.34 13.25 -8.14
CA GLN A 153 -1.84 14.41 -8.88
C GLN A 153 -1.73 14.14 -10.37
N VAL A 154 -1.08 13.03 -10.74
CA VAL A 154 -0.97 12.58 -12.13
C VAL A 154 -1.74 11.28 -12.28
N ARG A 155 -2.67 11.19 -13.22
CA ARG A 155 -3.47 9.97 -13.38
C ARG A 155 -3.89 9.67 -14.79
N GLN A 156 -4.06 8.38 -15.04
CA GLN A 156 -4.75 7.85 -16.21
C GLN A 156 -5.61 6.66 -15.78
N VAL A 157 -6.87 6.68 -16.16
CA VAL A 157 -7.83 5.58 -15.97
C VAL A 157 -8.02 4.91 -17.33
N GLU A 158 -8.29 3.61 -17.32
CA GLU A 158 -8.57 2.83 -18.51
C GLU A 158 -9.74 3.43 -19.31
N PRO A 159 -9.67 3.43 -20.65
CA PRO A 159 -10.83 3.69 -21.48
C PRO A 159 -11.88 2.58 -21.31
N MET A 160 -13.13 2.88 -21.67
CA MET A 160 -14.27 1.97 -21.53
C MET A 160 -14.08 0.60 -22.22
N PHE A 161 -13.29 0.54 -23.30
CA PHE A 161 -13.01 -0.67 -24.07
C PHE A 161 -11.51 -0.95 -24.12
N TYR A 162 -10.87 -0.95 -22.95
CA TYR A 162 -9.45 -1.23 -22.82
C TYR A 162 -9.15 -2.70 -23.07
N ASP A 163 -8.20 -2.99 -23.98
CA ASP A 163 -7.69 -4.34 -24.19
C ASP A 163 -6.55 -4.60 -23.21
N HIS A 164 -6.88 -5.24 -22.09
CA HIS A 164 -5.92 -5.58 -21.06
C HIS A 164 -4.82 -6.53 -21.55
N SER A 165 -4.98 -7.23 -22.68
CA SER A 165 -4.00 -8.19 -23.20
C SER A 165 -2.99 -7.57 -24.19
N ASN A 166 -3.15 -6.29 -24.55
CA ASN A 166 -2.34 -5.64 -25.58
C ASN A 166 -0.93 -5.27 -25.10
N GLU A 167 0.06 -6.09 -25.45
CA GLU A 167 1.47 -5.89 -25.07
C GLU A 167 2.06 -4.57 -25.59
N ALA A 168 1.65 -4.07 -26.77
CA ALA A 168 2.14 -2.80 -27.30
C ALA A 168 1.67 -1.60 -26.44
N GLU A 169 0.44 -1.68 -25.93
CA GLU A 169 -0.11 -0.69 -25.01
C GLU A 169 0.55 -0.79 -23.64
N TRP A 170 0.88 -2.00 -23.16
CA TRP A 170 1.66 -2.17 -21.94
C TRP A 170 3.02 -1.48 -22.05
N ARG A 171 3.74 -1.67 -23.16
CA ARG A 171 5.03 -0.99 -23.40
C ARG A 171 4.88 0.52 -23.46
N THR A 172 3.78 1.02 -24.02
CA THR A 172 3.45 2.46 -24.03
C THR A 172 3.22 2.99 -22.62
N ASN A 173 2.50 2.26 -21.79
CA ASN A 173 2.25 2.62 -20.39
C ASN A 173 3.53 2.59 -19.54
N VAL A 174 4.41 1.61 -19.77
CA VAL A 174 5.73 1.54 -19.14
C VAL A 174 6.59 2.75 -19.50
N GLN A 175 6.65 3.12 -20.79
CA GLN A 175 7.39 4.32 -21.23
C GLN A 175 6.82 5.60 -20.62
N LYS A 176 5.50 5.74 -20.56
CA LYS A 176 4.85 6.87 -19.90
C LYS A 176 5.21 6.95 -18.41
N VAL A 177 5.12 5.84 -17.68
CA VAL A 177 5.40 5.82 -16.23
C VAL A 177 6.87 6.10 -15.95
N ILE A 178 7.79 5.44 -16.65
CA ILE A 178 9.23 5.55 -16.36
C ILE A 178 9.84 6.80 -17.02
N GLY A 179 9.64 6.95 -18.32
CA GLY A 179 10.22 8.01 -19.12
C GLY A 179 9.57 9.38 -18.89
N ASP A 180 8.24 9.45 -18.83
CA ASP A 180 7.58 10.75 -18.65
C ASP A 180 7.37 11.07 -17.16
N TRP A 181 6.78 10.16 -16.39
CA TRP A 181 6.36 10.48 -15.02
C TRP A 181 7.53 10.46 -14.03
N PHE A 182 8.32 9.40 -13.97
CA PHE A 182 9.48 9.34 -13.07
C PHE A 182 10.65 10.19 -13.54
N HIS A 183 11.02 10.11 -14.83
CA HIS A 183 12.21 10.77 -15.32
C HIS A 183 11.98 12.26 -15.64
N GLN A 184 10.96 12.64 -16.41
CA GLN A 184 10.75 14.05 -16.79
C GLN A 184 9.98 14.87 -15.73
N GLN A 185 8.89 14.33 -15.18
CA GLN A 185 8.05 15.03 -14.20
C GLN A 185 8.55 14.88 -12.74
N ASP A 186 9.53 14.01 -12.54
CA ASP A 186 10.20 13.76 -11.26
C ASP A 186 9.21 13.30 -10.17
N LEU A 187 8.29 12.41 -10.50
CA LEU A 187 7.38 11.80 -9.52
C LEU A 187 8.15 10.94 -8.52
N ASP A 188 7.66 10.84 -7.28
CA ASP A 188 8.27 10.07 -6.20
C ASP A 188 7.64 8.69 -6.05
N PHE A 189 6.33 8.58 -6.31
CA PHE A 189 5.58 7.33 -6.26
C PHE A 189 4.68 7.17 -7.47
N VAL A 190 4.65 5.99 -8.08
CA VAL A 190 3.65 5.64 -9.09
C VAL A 190 3.12 4.24 -8.83
N SER A 191 1.80 4.07 -8.92
CA SER A 191 1.17 2.74 -9.05
C SER A 191 0.76 2.47 -10.50
N LEU A 192 1.06 1.27 -10.97
CA LEU A 192 0.80 0.78 -12.33
C LEU A 192 0.08 -0.57 -12.26
N TYR A 193 -1.01 -0.73 -13.01
CA TYR A 193 -1.81 -1.94 -13.00
C TYR A 193 -1.93 -2.55 -14.40
N PHE A 194 -1.86 -3.88 -14.45
CA PHE A 194 -2.15 -4.71 -15.60
C PHE A 194 -3.24 -5.72 -15.22
N GLY A 195 -4.30 -5.82 -16.01
CA GLY A 195 -5.45 -6.70 -15.74
C GLY A 195 -5.25 -8.16 -16.17
N GLU A 196 -4.01 -8.56 -16.40
CA GLU A 196 -3.64 -9.92 -16.78
C GLU A 196 -2.59 -10.44 -15.80
N PRO A 197 -2.52 -11.77 -15.54
CA PRO A 197 -3.22 -12.85 -16.24
C PRO A 197 -4.65 -13.17 -15.76
N ASP A 198 -5.27 -12.33 -14.91
CA ASP A 198 -6.62 -12.55 -14.38
C ASP A 198 -7.67 -12.85 -15.46
N LEU A 199 -7.80 -11.99 -16.48
CA LEU A 199 -8.79 -12.19 -17.54
C LEU A 199 -8.57 -13.47 -18.34
N ALA A 200 -7.31 -13.80 -18.66
CA ALA A 200 -6.97 -15.08 -19.27
C ALA A 200 -7.35 -16.26 -18.34
N GLY A 201 -7.08 -16.14 -17.05
CA GLY A 201 -7.42 -17.12 -16.01
C GLY A 201 -8.93 -17.36 -15.90
N HIS A 202 -9.72 -16.29 -15.85
CA HIS A 202 -11.18 -16.38 -15.85
C HIS A 202 -11.71 -17.07 -17.10
N LYS A 203 -11.22 -16.68 -18.28
CA LYS A 203 -11.76 -17.17 -19.57
C LYS A 203 -11.34 -18.61 -19.89
N HIS A 204 -10.09 -18.97 -19.59
CA HIS A 204 -9.49 -20.24 -20.04
C HIS A 204 -9.22 -21.23 -18.90
N GLY A 205 -9.17 -20.77 -17.66
CA GLY A 205 -8.78 -21.55 -16.48
C GLY A 205 -7.28 -21.37 -16.16
N PRO A 206 -6.88 -21.46 -14.88
CA PRO A 206 -5.54 -21.07 -14.42
C PRO A 206 -4.39 -21.90 -15.00
N ASP A 207 -4.64 -23.16 -15.35
CA ASP A 207 -3.59 -24.07 -15.85
C ASP A 207 -3.57 -24.19 -17.38
N SER A 208 -4.34 -23.35 -18.07
CA SER A 208 -4.52 -23.37 -19.52
C SER A 208 -3.27 -22.93 -20.31
N PRO A 209 -3.10 -23.40 -21.57
CA PRO A 209 -2.05 -22.88 -22.46
C PRO A 209 -2.09 -21.36 -22.64
N GLU A 210 -3.28 -20.76 -22.64
CA GLU A 210 -3.49 -19.32 -22.77
C GLU A 210 -2.94 -18.54 -21.57
N VAL A 211 -3.18 -19.03 -20.34
CA VAL A 211 -2.56 -18.43 -19.14
C VAL A 211 -1.05 -18.59 -19.17
N LYS A 212 -0.54 -19.75 -19.61
CA LYS A 212 0.92 -19.95 -19.78
C LYS A 212 1.54 -18.96 -20.76
N GLU A 213 0.87 -18.65 -21.86
CA GLU A 213 1.36 -17.61 -22.78
C GLU A 213 1.27 -16.21 -22.18
N MET A 214 0.19 -15.91 -21.44
CA MET A 214 0.07 -14.63 -20.76
C MET A 214 1.16 -14.44 -19.69
N ILE A 215 1.56 -15.50 -18.97
CA ILE A 215 2.70 -15.46 -18.04
C ILE A 215 4.00 -15.13 -18.77
N ARG A 216 4.23 -15.67 -19.99
CA ARG A 216 5.41 -15.29 -20.80
C ARG A 216 5.36 -13.83 -21.21
N GLN A 217 4.19 -13.30 -21.54
CA GLN A 217 4.01 -11.88 -21.86
C GLN A 217 4.29 -10.99 -20.63
N VAL A 218 3.80 -11.38 -19.45
CA VAL A 218 4.15 -10.71 -18.19
C VAL A 218 5.67 -10.71 -17.98
N ASP A 219 6.34 -11.85 -18.15
CA ASP A 219 7.80 -11.94 -18.02
C ASP A 219 8.55 -11.01 -19.00
N ARG A 220 8.18 -11.00 -20.29
CA ARG A 220 8.74 -10.05 -21.27
C ARG A 220 8.54 -8.60 -20.85
N THR A 221 7.38 -8.29 -20.27
CA THR A 221 7.04 -6.96 -19.79
C THR A 221 7.86 -6.57 -18.56
N VAL A 222 8.13 -7.52 -17.65
CA VAL A 222 9.07 -7.33 -16.53
C VAL A 222 10.46 -6.98 -17.06
N GLY A 223 10.95 -7.70 -18.07
CA GLY A 223 12.21 -7.37 -18.74
C GLY A 223 12.21 -5.95 -19.30
N TYR A 224 11.18 -5.61 -20.07
CA TYR A 224 11.04 -4.29 -20.67
C TYR A 224 10.95 -3.14 -19.65
N ILE A 225 10.28 -3.35 -18.51
CA ILE A 225 10.24 -2.40 -17.39
C ILE A 225 11.65 -2.14 -16.87
N ARG A 226 12.42 -3.21 -16.61
CA ARG A 226 13.77 -3.10 -16.06
C ARG A 226 14.74 -2.43 -17.04
N ASP A 227 14.65 -2.77 -18.33
CA ASP A 227 15.44 -2.13 -19.38
C ASP A 227 15.11 -0.63 -19.48
N THR A 228 13.81 -0.27 -19.44
CA THR A 228 13.39 1.14 -19.48
C THR A 228 13.89 1.92 -18.25
N VAL A 229 13.88 1.32 -17.05
CA VAL A 229 14.47 1.93 -15.84
C VAL A 229 15.97 2.19 -16.02
N TRP A 230 16.68 1.23 -16.61
CA TRP A 230 18.11 1.34 -16.89
C TRP A 230 18.40 2.45 -17.90
N ASP A 231 17.68 2.48 -19.03
CA ASP A 231 17.87 3.44 -20.12
C ASP A 231 17.65 4.88 -19.68
N HIS A 232 16.74 5.10 -18.71
CA HIS A 232 16.49 6.42 -18.12
C HIS A 232 17.37 6.78 -16.91
N GLY A 233 18.37 5.95 -16.59
CA GLY A 233 19.32 6.19 -15.49
C GLY A 233 18.68 6.15 -14.11
N LEU A 234 17.60 5.38 -13.93
CA LEU A 234 16.82 5.33 -12.68
C LEU A 234 17.18 4.13 -11.80
N SER A 235 18.04 3.20 -12.25
CA SER A 235 18.39 1.95 -11.55
C SER A 235 18.81 2.14 -10.10
N ASP A 236 19.62 3.17 -9.81
CA ASP A 236 20.15 3.44 -8.47
C ASP A 236 19.24 4.36 -7.62
N ARG A 237 18.07 4.74 -8.15
CA ARG A 237 17.15 5.69 -7.51
C ARG A 237 15.69 5.26 -7.52
N LEU A 238 15.34 4.12 -8.10
CA LEU A 238 13.96 3.63 -8.19
C LEU A 238 13.88 2.24 -7.57
N ASN A 239 13.10 2.14 -6.49
CA ASN A 239 12.63 0.87 -5.98
C ASN A 239 11.39 0.42 -6.76
N ILE A 240 11.30 -0.87 -7.05
CA ILE A 240 10.18 -1.48 -7.75
C ILE A 240 9.64 -2.61 -6.88
N ILE A 241 8.34 -2.57 -6.59
CA ILE A 241 7.58 -3.69 -6.02
C ILE A 241 6.64 -4.20 -7.12
N MET A 242 6.73 -5.49 -7.42
CA MET A 242 5.80 -6.20 -8.30
C MET A 242 5.01 -7.20 -7.46
N THR A 243 3.70 -7.07 -7.47
CA THR A 243 2.78 -7.91 -6.69
C THR A 243 1.54 -8.23 -7.51
N THR A 244 0.62 -8.99 -6.92
CA THR A 244 -0.75 -9.14 -7.38
C THR A 244 -1.71 -8.90 -6.22
N ASP A 245 -2.99 -8.86 -6.51
CA ASP A 245 -4.08 -8.92 -5.54
C ASP A 245 -4.33 -10.35 -5.07
N HIS A 246 -4.54 -11.30 -5.97
CA HIS A 246 -4.90 -12.67 -5.62
C HIS A 246 -4.31 -13.68 -6.59
N GLY A 247 -4.47 -14.95 -6.24
CA GLY A 247 -4.32 -16.03 -7.20
C GLY A 247 -5.62 -16.35 -7.93
N MET A 248 -5.72 -17.58 -8.43
CA MET A 248 -6.82 -18.06 -9.27
C MET A 248 -6.95 -19.58 -9.10
N THR A 249 -8.18 -20.09 -8.98
CA THR A 249 -8.46 -21.53 -8.95
C THR A 249 -9.39 -21.91 -10.10
N ALA A 250 -9.35 -23.17 -10.52
CA ALA A 250 -10.24 -23.67 -11.56
C ALA A 250 -11.66 -23.85 -11.01
N THR A 251 -12.68 -23.49 -11.79
CA THR A 251 -14.08 -23.71 -11.38
C THR A 251 -14.56 -25.11 -11.76
N LEU A 252 -15.36 -25.70 -10.88
CA LEU A 252 -15.98 -27.02 -11.04
C LEU A 252 -17.42 -26.84 -11.54
N ARG A 253 -17.76 -27.48 -12.66
CA ARG A 253 -19.03 -27.24 -13.37
C ARG A 253 -19.53 -28.46 -14.13
N GLY A 254 -20.82 -28.43 -14.50
CA GLY A 254 -21.46 -29.46 -15.33
C GLY A 254 -21.63 -30.77 -14.57
N GLY A 255 -21.80 -31.89 -15.29
CA GLY A 255 -22.01 -33.22 -14.69
C GLY A 255 -20.84 -33.76 -13.84
N LEU A 256 -19.80 -32.95 -13.60
CA LEU A 256 -18.68 -33.27 -12.73
C LEU A 256 -18.98 -33.00 -11.25
N VAL A 257 -19.92 -32.09 -10.94
CA VAL A 257 -20.26 -31.71 -9.56
C VAL A 257 -21.73 -31.34 -9.39
N GLU A 258 -22.23 -31.40 -8.16
CA GLU A 258 -23.49 -30.75 -7.78
C GLU A 258 -23.26 -29.24 -7.67
N GLU A 259 -23.92 -28.44 -8.52
CA GLU A 259 -23.76 -26.99 -8.55
C GLU A 259 -24.59 -26.29 -7.46
N ILE A 260 -24.06 -25.19 -6.90
CA ILE A 260 -24.74 -24.40 -5.87
C ILE A 260 -25.80 -23.50 -6.51
N LEU A 261 -27.02 -24.03 -6.63
CA LEU A 261 -28.17 -23.32 -7.21
C LEU A 261 -29.16 -22.94 -6.11
N LEU A 262 -29.07 -21.71 -5.59
CA LEU A 262 -29.91 -21.27 -4.47
C LEU A 262 -31.41 -21.42 -4.75
N SER A 263 -31.85 -21.18 -6.00
CA SER A 263 -33.25 -21.35 -6.42
C SER A 263 -33.79 -22.78 -6.30
N LYS A 264 -32.91 -23.79 -6.22
CA LYS A 264 -33.29 -25.20 -6.05
C LYS A 264 -33.28 -25.66 -4.59
N ILE A 265 -32.81 -24.83 -3.66
CA ILE A 265 -32.77 -25.17 -2.24
C ILE A 265 -34.19 -25.16 -1.66
N PRO A 266 -34.68 -26.27 -1.08
CA PRO A 266 -36.01 -26.32 -0.47
C PRO A 266 -36.18 -25.27 0.63
N GLY A 267 -37.32 -24.57 0.61
CA GLY A 267 -37.65 -23.55 1.61
C GLY A 267 -36.98 -22.19 1.38
N PHE A 268 -36.03 -22.08 0.45
CA PHE A 268 -35.48 -20.79 0.01
C PHE A 268 -36.34 -20.17 -1.10
N SER A 269 -36.49 -18.85 -1.07
CA SER A 269 -37.16 -18.08 -2.13
C SER A 269 -36.55 -16.71 -2.27
N PHE A 270 -36.19 -16.33 -3.49
CA PHE A 270 -35.74 -14.96 -3.80
C PHE A 270 -36.80 -13.90 -3.50
N ARG A 271 -38.09 -14.28 -3.34
CA ARG A 271 -39.14 -13.35 -2.92
C ARG A 271 -38.97 -12.86 -1.48
N ASP A 272 -38.22 -13.60 -0.67
CA ASP A 272 -37.91 -13.24 0.72
C ASP A 272 -36.68 -12.33 0.83
N ILE A 273 -36.03 -12.03 -0.30
CA ILE A 273 -34.81 -11.22 -0.38
C ILE A 273 -35.16 -9.78 -0.79
N GLN A 274 -34.61 -8.81 -0.07
CA GLN A 274 -34.72 -7.38 -0.37
C GLN A 274 -33.57 -6.90 -1.25
N PHE A 275 -32.35 -7.38 -1.00
CA PHE A 275 -31.16 -7.05 -1.76
C PHE A 275 -30.19 -8.24 -1.76
N GLN A 276 -29.45 -8.43 -2.84
CA GLN A 276 -28.50 -9.54 -2.98
C GLN A 276 -27.27 -9.14 -3.80
N LEU A 277 -26.16 -9.81 -3.49
CA LEU A 277 -24.95 -9.87 -4.30
C LEU A 277 -24.55 -11.34 -4.39
N LEU A 278 -24.87 -11.98 -5.51
CA LEU A 278 -24.61 -13.42 -5.72
C LEU A 278 -23.83 -13.71 -7.01
N ASP A 279 -23.86 -12.80 -7.99
CA ASP A 279 -23.23 -12.99 -9.31
C ASP A 279 -21.72 -12.69 -9.32
N TYR A 280 -21.01 -12.98 -8.23
CA TYR A 280 -19.60 -12.63 -8.06
C TYR A 280 -18.76 -13.76 -7.47
N GLY A 281 -18.87 -14.94 -8.10
CA GLY A 281 -18.00 -16.07 -7.82
C GLY A 281 -18.38 -16.84 -6.55
N PRO A 282 -17.42 -17.12 -5.65
CA PRO A 282 -17.60 -18.02 -4.51
C PRO A 282 -18.15 -17.36 -3.25
N VAL A 283 -18.31 -16.03 -3.23
CA VAL A 283 -18.83 -15.30 -2.07
C VAL A 283 -20.09 -14.55 -2.44
N GLY A 284 -21.12 -14.75 -1.63
CA GLY A 284 -22.43 -14.12 -1.78
C GLY A 284 -22.84 -13.36 -0.52
N MET A 285 -23.68 -12.35 -0.69
CA MET A 285 -24.29 -11.62 0.42
C MET A 285 -25.79 -11.45 0.18
N LEU A 286 -26.59 -11.66 1.22
CA LEU A 286 -28.05 -11.50 1.17
C LEU A 286 -28.55 -10.56 2.27
N LEU A 287 -29.46 -9.67 1.88
CA LEU A 287 -30.32 -8.90 2.76
C LEU A 287 -31.75 -9.44 2.65
N PRO A 288 -32.18 -10.31 3.59
CA PRO A 288 -33.57 -10.73 3.68
C PRO A 288 -34.51 -9.54 3.99
N LYS A 289 -35.76 -9.66 3.57
CA LYS A 289 -36.83 -8.73 3.99
C LYS A 289 -37.05 -8.81 5.50
N GLU A 290 -37.67 -7.77 6.06
CA GLU A 290 -38.02 -7.72 7.47
C GLU A 290 -38.76 -8.98 7.93
N GLY A 291 -38.33 -9.56 9.05
CA GLY A 291 -38.87 -10.81 9.60
C GLY A 291 -38.46 -12.11 8.87
N GLN A 292 -37.77 -12.05 7.72
CA GLN A 292 -37.40 -13.24 6.93
C GLN A 292 -36.01 -13.79 7.23
N LEU A 293 -35.17 -13.10 8.01
CA LEU A 293 -33.77 -13.48 8.25
C LEU A 293 -33.61 -14.94 8.71
N GLU A 294 -34.31 -15.34 9.77
CA GLU A 294 -34.21 -16.71 10.31
C GLU A 294 -34.74 -17.76 9.35
N LYS A 295 -35.77 -17.44 8.57
CA LYS A 295 -36.33 -18.35 7.57
C LYS A 295 -35.31 -18.62 6.47
N VAL A 296 -34.73 -17.56 5.90
CA VAL A 296 -33.72 -17.67 4.84
C VAL A 296 -32.47 -18.37 5.35
N TYR A 297 -31.99 -18.00 6.53
CA TYR A 297 -30.82 -18.63 7.16
C TYR A 297 -31.00 -20.13 7.35
N LYS A 298 -32.12 -20.57 7.94
CA LYS A 298 -32.39 -21.99 8.16
C LYS A 298 -32.58 -22.78 6.87
N ALA A 299 -33.14 -22.16 5.84
CA ALA A 299 -33.30 -22.80 4.53
C ALA A 299 -31.95 -23.05 3.85
N LEU A 300 -30.99 -22.13 3.99
CA LEU A 300 -29.70 -22.22 3.31
C LEU A 300 -28.61 -22.94 4.13
N LYS A 301 -28.64 -22.85 5.46
CA LYS A 301 -27.59 -23.42 6.32
C LYS A 301 -27.57 -24.95 6.21
N GLY A 302 -26.45 -25.48 5.71
CA GLY A 302 -26.27 -26.92 5.50
C GLY A 302 -27.07 -27.47 4.32
N ALA A 303 -27.63 -26.62 3.46
CA ALA A 303 -28.41 -27.04 2.30
C ALA A 303 -27.57 -27.61 1.16
N HIS A 304 -26.27 -27.30 1.14
CA HIS A 304 -25.32 -27.84 0.18
C HIS A 304 -23.97 -28.09 0.88
N PRO A 305 -23.31 -29.23 0.64
CA PRO A 305 -22.07 -29.61 1.35
C PRO A 305 -20.92 -28.63 1.14
N HIS A 306 -20.91 -27.93 -0.01
CA HIS A 306 -19.89 -26.96 -0.41
C HIS A 306 -20.33 -25.49 -0.26
N LEU A 307 -21.42 -25.24 0.46
CA LEU A 307 -21.91 -23.88 0.74
C LEU A 307 -21.96 -23.64 2.24
N HIS A 308 -21.16 -22.69 2.70
CA HIS A 308 -21.14 -22.24 4.09
C HIS A 308 -21.94 -20.96 4.22
N VAL A 309 -22.95 -20.96 5.10
CA VAL A 309 -23.84 -19.81 5.29
C VAL A 309 -23.73 -19.32 6.72
N TYR A 310 -23.34 -18.07 6.86
CA TYR A 310 -23.11 -17.41 8.12
C TYR A 310 -24.09 -16.25 8.27
N LYS A 311 -24.60 -16.05 9.48
CA LYS A 311 -24.94 -14.67 9.87
C LYS A 311 -23.64 -13.88 9.93
N LYS A 312 -23.71 -12.59 9.61
CA LYS A 312 -22.51 -11.73 9.54
C LYS A 312 -21.62 -11.86 10.78
N GLU A 313 -22.21 -11.89 11.97
CA GLU A 313 -21.54 -12.05 13.26
C GLU A 313 -20.92 -13.44 13.52
N GLU A 314 -21.30 -14.45 12.73
CA GLU A 314 -20.80 -15.83 12.83
C GLU A 314 -19.65 -16.12 11.84
N VAL A 315 -19.33 -15.18 10.94
CA VAL A 315 -18.21 -15.34 10.00
C VAL A 315 -16.91 -15.54 10.80
N PRO A 316 -16.06 -16.52 10.43
CA PRO A 316 -14.82 -16.79 11.15
C PRO A 316 -13.98 -15.54 11.38
N ALA A 317 -13.60 -15.28 12.63
CA ALA A 317 -12.89 -14.06 13.02
C ALA A 317 -11.57 -13.85 12.25
N ARG A 318 -10.89 -14.94 11.85
CA ARG A 318 -9.66 -14.91 11.05
C ARG A 318 -9.83 -14.26 9.67
N LEU A 319 -11.04 -14.24 9.13
CA LEU A 319 -11.33 -13.63 7.82
C LEU A 319 -11.47 -12.11 7.93
N HIS A 320 -11.58 -11.57 9.14
CA HIS A 320 -11.80 -10.13 9.39
C HIS A 320 -12.96 -9.55 8.55
N TYR A 321 -14.01 -10.32 8.29
CA TYR A 321 -15.10 -9.98 7.34
C TYR A 321 -16.49 -10.03 7.97
N SER A 322 -16.67 -9.40 9.14
CA SER A 322 -17.93 -9.42 9.90
C SER A 322 -18.39 -8.07 10.43
N THR A 323 -17.51 -7.08 10.52
CA THR A 323 -17.75 -5.87 11.30
C THR A 323 -18.20 -4.68 10.46
N HIS A 324 -17.94 -4.70 9.16
CA HIS A 324 -18.16 -3.53 8.30
C HIS A 324 -19.67 -3.29 8.07
N PRO A 325 -20.19 -2.04 8.20
CA PRO A 325 -21.62 -1.75 8.06
C PRO A 325 -22.23 -2.07 6.69
N ARG A 326 -21.41 -2.08 5.63
CA ARG A 326 -21.83 -2.46 4.27
C ARG A 326 -22.05 -3.97 4.09
N LEU A 327 -21.54 -4.81 4.98
CA LEU A 327 -21.78 -6.25 4.89
C LEU A 327 -23.24 -6.57 5.22
N LEU A 328 -23.85 -7.43 4.41
CA LEU A 328 -25.26 -7.80 4.59
C LEU A 328 -25.43 -8.84 5.71
N PRO A 329 -26.65 -9.01 6.26
CA PRO A 329 -26.88 -9.91 7.39
C PRO A 329 -26.49 -11.38 7.16
N LEU A 330 -26.58 -11.88 5.92
CA LEU A 330 -26.16 -13.23 5.56
C LEU A 330 -24.99 -13.19 4.58
N ILE A 331 -23.94 -13.96 4.91
CA ILE A 331 -22.74 -14.14 4.10
C ILE A 331 -22.67 -15.61 3.69
N LEU A 332 -22.48 -15.86 2.40
CA LEU A 332 -22.37 -17.16 1.79
C LEU A 332 -20.94 -17.33 1.27
N ILE A 333 -20.30 -18.45 1.58
CA ILE A 333 -18.92 -18.75 1.17
C ILE A 333 -18.92 -20.17 0.60
N ALA A 334 -18.46 -20.34 -0.63
CA ALA A 334 -18.32 -21.64 -1.27
C ALA A 334 -16.91 -22.22 -1.09
N ASP A 335 -16.82 -23.56 -1.09
CA ASP A 335 -15.54 -24.26 -1.11
C ASP A 335 -14.76 -23.99 -2.42
N PRO A 336 -13.42 -24.12 -2.43
CA PRO A 336 -12.60 -23.94 -3.62
C PRO A 336 -13.16 -24.65 -4.87
N GLY A 337 -13.26 -23.90 -5.96
CA GLY A 337 -13.80 -24.35 -7.24
C GLY A 337 -15.33 -24.27 -7.38
N TYR A 338 -16.09 -24.14 -6.29
CA TYR A 338 -17.55 -23.97 -6.35
C TYR A 338 -17.95 -22.50 -6.43
N ILE A 339 -18.95 -22.20 -7.27
CA ILE A 339 -19.47 -20.85 -7.50
C ILE A 339 -20.93 -20.78 -7.04
N ILE A 340 -21.31 -19.67 -6.40
CA ILE A 340 -22.69 -19.44 -5.99
C ILE A 340 -23.46 -18.92 -7.21
N TRP A 341 -24.30 -19.77 -7.79
CA TRP A 341 -24.71 -19.60 -9.17
C TRP A 341 -26.00 -18.79 -9.37
N LEU A 342 -25.93 -17.85 -10.31
CA LEU A 342 -27.07 -17.41 -11.12
C LEU A 342 -26.72 -17.38 -12.63
N LEU A 343 -25.58 -16.82 -13.06
CA LEU A 343 -25.17 -16.71 -14.49
C LEU A 343 -23.64 -16.70 -14.78
N HIS A 344 -22.78 -17.16 -13.89
CA HIS A 344 -21.33 -16.99 -14.04
C HIS A 344 -20.71 -18.09 -14.92
N ASN A 345 -19.93 -17.83 -15.99
CA ASN A 345 -19.36 -18.87 -16.89
C ASN A 345 -17.82 -19.00 -16.91
N ASN A 346 -17.14 -18.40 -15.93
CA ASN A 346 -15.67 -18.40 -15.91
C ASN A 346 -15.12 -19.79 -15.57
N LYS A 347 -14.04 -20.20 -16.26
CA LYS A 347 -13.30 -21.46 -16.05
C LYS A 347 -12.29 -21.37 -14.91
N GLY A 348 -11.84 -20.16 -14.59
CA GLY A 348 -11.11 -19.84 -13.37
C GLY A 348 -11.88 -18.80 -12.57
N ASP A 349 -11.76 -18.84 -11.25
CA ASP A 349 -12.31 -17.80 -10.39
C ASP A 349 -11.43 -17.59 -9.15
N HIS A 350 -11.70 -16.53 -8.43
CA HIS A 350 -11.04 -16.14 -7.21
C HIS A 350 -12.08 -15.57 -6.22
N GLY A 351 -11.64 -15.05 -5.08
CA GLY A 351 -12.51 -14.61 -3.98
C GLY A 351 -12.79 -15.68 -2.92
N PHE A 352 -12.18 -16.86 -3.04
CA PHE A 352 -12.26 -17.93 -2.06
C PHE A 352 -11.54 -17.56 -0.75
N ASP A 353 -11.55 -18.48 0.20
CA ASP A 353 -10.82 -18.36 1.45
C ASP A 353 -9.32 -18.04 1.22
N ASN A 354 -8.82 -17.03 1.91
CA ASN A 354 -7.45 -16.57 1.75
C ASN A 354 -6.40 -17.56 2.26
N GLU A 355 -6.77 -18.62 2.98
CA GLU A 355 -5.87 -19.72 3.36
C GLU A 355 -5.57 -20.68 2.20
N ILE A 356 -6.40 -20.71 1.14
CA ILE A 356 -6.22 -21.59 0.00
C ILE A 356 -4.96 -21.20 -0.77
N MET A 357 -4.11 -22.19 -1.08
CA MET A 357 -2.85 -21.96 -1.80
C MET A 357 -3.07 -21.32 -3.18
N ASP A 358 -4.16 -21.68 -3.85
CA ASP A 358 -4.50 -21.11 -5.15
C ASP A 358 -4.84 -19.62 -5.08
N MET A 359 -5.19 -19.07 -3.91
CA MET A 359 -5.47 -17.65 -3.73
C MET A 359 -4.22 -16.84 -3.39
N LYS A 360 -3.08 -17.48 -3.13
CA LYS A 360 -1.87 -16.76 -2.70
C LYS A 360 -1.29 -15.93 -3.82
N ALA A 361 -0.87 -14.72 -3.46
CA ALA A 361 -0.30 -13.72 -4.34
C ALA A 361 1.20 -13.93 -4.54
N PHE A 362 1.71 -13.57 -5.72
CA PHE A 362 3.15 -13.41 -5.93
C PHE A 362 3.66 -12.06 -5.39
N PHE A 363 4.93 -12.00 -5.02
CA PHE A 363 5.61 -10.76 -4.63
C PHE A 363 7.09 -10.80 -4.97
N ARG A 364 7.56 -9.76 -5.66
CA ARG A 364 8.97 -9.49 -5.97
C ARG A 364 9.29 -8.03 -5.71
N ALA A 365 10.50 -7.75 -5.25
CA ALA A 365 10.97 -6.38 -5.10
C ALA A 365 12.43 -6.25 -5.53
N VAL A 366 12.79 -5.14 -6.14
CA VAL A 366 14.16 -4.84 -6.57
C VAL A 366 14.41 -3.34 -6.50
N GLY A 367 15.63 -2.93 -6.17
CA GLY A 367 15.99 -1.52 -6.10
C GLY A 367 17.10 -1.24 -5.10
N PRO A 368 17.52 0.03 -4.98
CA PRO A 368 18.63 0.43 -4.11
C PRO A 368 18.39 0.17 -2.61
N ASP A 369 17.14 0.12 -2.14
CA ASP A 369 16.84 -0.12 -0.72
C ASP A 369 16.58 -1.60 -0.39
N PHE A 370 16.49 -2.48 -1.39
CA PHE A 370 16.20 -3.90 -1.20
C PHE A 370 17.48 -4.75 -1.19
N GLN A 371 17.47 -5.81 -0.37
CA GLN A 371 18.50 -6.84 -0.41
C GLN A 371 18.47 -7.58 -1.76
N LYS A 372 19.60 -8.18 -2.12
CA LYS A 372 19.75 -8.96 -3.36
C LYS A 372 19.77 -10.44 -3.06
N ASN A 373 19.26 -11.23 -3.99
CA ASN A 373 19.20 -12.69 -3.92
C ASN A 373 18.60 -13.20 -2.59
N LEU A 374 17.58 -12.49 -2.07
CA LEU A 374 16.95 -12.83 -0.82
C LEU A 374 15.59 -13.48 -1.07
N ARG A 375 15.41 -14.69 -0.56
CA ARG A 375 14.09 -15.30 -0.43
C ARG A 375 13.57 -15.11 0.98
N VAL A 376 12.34 -14.65 1.11
CA VAL A 376 11.67 -14.48 2.40
C VAL A 376 10.49 -15.43 2.56
N ASP A 377 10.17 -15.72 3.82
CA ASP A 377 8.99 -16.47 4.21
C ASP A 377 7.70 -15.71 3.83
N PRO A 378 6.55 -16.41 3.77
CA PRO A 378 5.28 -15.76 3.52
C PRO A 378 4.93 -14.68 4.54
N PHE A 379 4.24 -13.64 4.07
CA PHE A 379 3.70 -12.56 4.89
C PHE A 379 2.33 -12.11 4.33
N ASP A 380 1.67 -11.17 5.00
CA ASP A 380 0.32 -10.75 4.65
C ASP A 380 0.32 -9.45 3.82
N MET A 381 -0.62 -9.31 2.89
CA MET A 381 -0.67 -8.15 1.97
C MET A 381 -0.73 -6.80 2.70
N VAL A 382 -1.34 -6.77 3.89
CA VAL A 382 -1.43 -5.58 4.74
C VAL A 382 -0.05 -5.01 5.13
N ASP A 383 1.00 -5.84 5.15
CA ASP A 383 2.37 -5.40 5.48
C ASP A 383 3.09 -4.66 4.34
N VAL A 384 2.50 -4.63 3.14
CA VAL A 384 3.08 -3.90 1.98
C VAL A 384 2.94 -2.39 2.15
N TYR A 385 1.83 -1.90 2.70
CA TYR A 385 1.62 -0.46 2.95
C TYR A 385 2.72 0.16 3.85
N PRO A 386 3.00 -0.36 5.06
CA PRO A 386 4.05 0.19 5.91
C PRO A 386 5.46 0.04 5.30
N LEU A 387 5.71 -1.01 4.50
CA LEU A 387 6.94 -1.15 3.72
C LEU A 387 7.11 0.01 2.73
N MET A 388 6.08 0.33 1.96
CA MET A 388 6.13 1.42 1.00
C MET A 388 6.26 2.79 1.68
N CYS A 389 5.56 3.01 2.79
CA CYS A 389 5.74 4.23 3.58
C CYS A 389 7.19 4.39 4.06
N HIS A 390 7.82 3.30 4.51
CA HIS A 390 9.23 3.29 4.90
C HIS A 390 10.16 3.65 3.73
N LEU A 391 9.96 3.02 2.55
CA LEU A 391 10.76 3.28 1.34
C LEU A 391 10.65 4.75 0.89
N LEU A 392 9.45 5.33 0.96
CA LEU A 392 9.18 6.72 0.60
C LEU A 392 9.62 7.74 1.67
N GLY A 393 9.99 7.26 2.87
CA GLY A 393 10.33 8.13 4.01
C GLY A 393 9.15 8.97 4.50
N ILE A 394 7.93 8.42 4.46
CA ILE A 394 6.69 9.07 4.91
C ILE A 394 6.13 8.38 6.14
N ASN A 395 5.42 9.14 6.96
CA ASN A 395 4.69 8.58 8.09
C ASN A 395 3.47 7.80 7.57
N PRO A 396 3.31 6.52 7.92
CA PRO A 396 2.11 5.77 7.57
C PRO A 396 0.91 6.33 8.34
N GLU A 397 -0.25 6.32 7.70
CA GLU A 397 -1.53 6.44 8.39
C GLU A 397 -1.78 5.16 9.23
N LEU A 398 -2.80 5.18 10.10
CA LEU A 398 -3.19 4.00 10.88
C LEU A 398 -3.51 2.80 9.95
N ASN A 399 -2.92 1.64 10.18
CA ASN A 399 -3.12 0.46 9.34
C ASN A 399 -2.89 -0.83 10.14
N ASP A 400 -3.32 -1.96 9.58
CA ASP A 400 -3.21 -3.29 10.20
C ASP A 400 -1.84 -3.97 9.94
N GLY A 401 -1.03 -3.41 9.03
CA GLY A 401 0.27 -3.94 8.68
C GLY A 401 1.38 -3.55 9.64
N HIS A 402 2.46 -4.32 9.61
CA HIS A 402 3.65 -4.11 10.42
C HIS A 402 4.92 -4.17 9.59
N LEU A 403 5.70 -3.08 9.59
CA LEU A 403 7.00 -3.02 8.90
C LEU A 403 7.94 -4.15 9.33
N ASP A 404 7.91 -4.59 10.59
CA ASP A 404 8.80 -5.65 11.08
C ASP A 404 8.64 -6.98 10.33
N LYS A 405 7.50 -7.22 9.67
CA LYS A 405 7.25 -8.40 8.83
C LYS A 405 8.02 -8.36 7.51
N THR A 406 8.35 -7.17 7.03
CA THR A 406 9.00 -6.93 5.72
C THR A 406 10.35 -6.24 5.84
N LYS A 407 10.76 -5.83 7.05
CA LYS A 407 12.01 -5.12 7.33
C LYS A 407 13.26 -5.91 6.92
N SER A 408 13.20 -7.23 7.02
CA SER A 408 14.29 -8.12 6.60
C SER A 408 14.56 -8.06 5.08
N MET A 409 13.65 -7.51 4.29
CA MET A 409 13.83 -7.31 2.85
C MET A 409 14.76 -6.15 2.52
N LEU A 410 14.98 -5.24 3.48
CA LEU A 410 15.68 -3.97 3.26
C LEU A 410 17.17 -4.09 3.57
N VAL A 411 18.00 -3.33 2.87
CA VAL A 411 19.42 -3.19 3.21
C VAL A 411 19.57 -2.41 4.52
N GLN A 412 20.53 -2.82 5.35
CA GLN A 412 20.88 -2.02 6.53
C GLN A 412 21.56 -0.74 6.08
N LYS A 413 20.91 0.41 6.28
CA LYS A 413 21.58 1.71 6.14
C LYS A 413 22.57 1.82 7.31
N THR A 414 23.86 1.61 7.04
CA THR A 414 24.90 2.01 7.97
C THR A 414 24.80 3.53 8.09
N ASN A 415 24.33 4.02 9.23
CA ASN A 415 24.47 5.42 9.56
C ASN A 415 25.97 5.72 9.65
N THR A 416 26.57 6.19 8.56
CA THR A 416 27.83 6.95 8.60
C THR A 416 27.53 8.37 9.09
N ALA A 417 26.76 8.49 10.18
CA ALA A 417 26.88 9.62 11.07
C ALA A 417 28.03 9.23 11.98
N GLY A 418 29.19 9.86 11.77
CA GLY A 418 30.38 9.56 12.55
C GLY A 418 30.06 9.52 14.03
N ASP A 419 30.53 8.47 14.69
CA ASP A 419 30.74 8.45 16.14
C ASP A 419 31.56 9.68 16.50
N SER A 420 30.88 10.79 16.82
CA SER A 420 31.43 11.82 17.67
C SER A 420 31.46 11.25 19.08
N LYS A 421 32.39 10.32 19.30
CA LYS A 421 32.94 10.09 20.63
C LYS A 421 33.42 11.45 21.12
N CYS A 422 32.64 12.06 21.99
CA CYS A 422 33.04 13.21 22.76
C CYS A 422 34.35 12.84 23.49
N PRO A 423 35.49 13.46 23.19
CA PRO A 423 36.72 13.12 23.88
C PRO A 423 36.61 13.63 25.32
N GLN A 424 36.40 12.73 26.26
CA GLN A 424 36.68 12.98 27.67
C GLN A 424 38.19 13.15 27.83
N MET A 425 38.67 14.40 27.76
CA MET A 425 39.98 14.77 28.30
C MET A 425 39.80 15.76 29.45
N CYS A 426 40.24 15.28 30.62
CA CYS A 426 40.88 16.02 31.70
C CYS A 426 40.16 17.25 32.30
N THR A 427 39.43 17.02 33.39
CA THR A 427 39.47 17.92 34.56
C THR A 427 39.98 17.14 35.77
N LYS A 428 41.31 17.18 35.95
CA LYS A 428 41.95 16.89 37.23
C LYS A 428 42.47 18.23 37.76
N VAL A 429 42.47 18.34 39.09
CA VAL A 429 42.98 19.45 39.92
C VAL A 429 41.95 20.54 40.25
N ILE A 430 41.14 20.31 41.29
CA ILE A 430 41.22 21.07 42.56
C ILE A 430 40.82 20.12 43.70
N LYS A 431 41.82 19.49 44.33
CA LYS A 431 41.76 19.01 45.72
C LYS A 431 43.00 19.60 46.37
N GLU A 432 42.83 20.75 47.01
CA GLU A 432 43.70 21.28 48.07
C GLU A 432 43.21 22.68 48.42
N THR A 433 42.25 22.74 49.33
CA THR A 433 42.23 23.66 50.48
C THR A 433 41.07 23.20 51.36
N GLY A 434 41.41 22.53 52.46
CA GLY A 434 40.43 22.11 53.44
C GLY A 434 39.92 23.31 54.22
N ILE A 435 38.61 23.56 54.17
CA ILE A 435 37.89 24.33 55.18
C ILE A 435 36.55 23.61 55.43
N GLN A 436 36.46 22.96 56.58
CA GLN A 436 35.20 22.51 57.18
C GLN A 436 34.51 23.71 57.84
N ILE A 437 33.22 23.90 57.58
CA ILE A 437 32.32 24.58 58.52
C ILE A 437 31.05 23.75 58.69
N LEU A 438 30.82 23.35 59.94
CA LEU A 438 29.63 22.70 60.50
C LEU A 438 28.53 23.71 60.82
N GLY A 439 27.27 23.25 60.82
CA GLY A 439 26.13 23.86 61.55
C GLY A 439 24.95 24.21 60.65
N ARG A 440 23.83 23.47 60.69
CA ARG A 440 22.67 23.54 61.62
C ARG A 440 21.44 24.09 60.86
N THR A 441 20.45 23.25 60.55
CA THR A 441 19.15 23.01 61.22
C THR A 441 17.99 23.88 60.71
N GLN A 442 16.92 23.17 60.30
CA GLN A 442 15.47 23.46 60.41
C GLN A 442 14.96 24.87 60.08
N ASP A 443 13.98 24.94 59.18
CA ASP A 443 12.63 25.35 59.61
C ASP A 443 11.51 24.76 58.75
N THR A 444 10.34 24.69 59.37
CA THR A 444 9.10 24.03 58.99
C THR A 444 7.97 25.06 58.83
N ARG A 445 6.85 24.60 58.24
CA ARG A 445 5.49 25.22 58.21
C ARG A 445 5.31 26.29 57.12
N THR A 446 4.18 26.35 56.39
CA THR A 446 2.80 26.15 56.86
C THR A 446 1.85 25.74 55.73
N ARG A 447 0.90 24.87 56.10
CA ARG A 447 -0.38 24.54 55.42
C ARG A 447 -1.21 25.76 55.03
N THR A 448 -1.94 25.63 53.92
CA THR A 448 -3.39 25.94 53.89
C THR A 448 -4.12 25.05 52.89
N GLN A 449 -5.14 24.35 53.38
CA GLN A 449 -6.13 23.61 52.61
C GLN A 449 -7.15 24.59 52.03
N HIS A 450 -7.65 24.32 50.83
CA HIS A 450 -9.04 24.62 50.48
C HIS A 450 -9.63 23.43 49.71
N VAL A 451 -10.68 22.86 50.29
CA VAL A 451 -11.67 21.98 49.68
C VAL A 451 -12.80 22.86 49.16
N LEU A 452 -13.36 22.57 47.98
CA LEU A 452 -14.80 22.57 47.68
C LEU A 452 -15.09 22.02 46.26
N TYR A 453 -16.25 21.41 46.15
CA TYR A 453 -16.73 20.36 45.23
C TYR A 453 -17.31 20.88 43.88
N PRO A 454 -17.73 19.99 42.94
CA PRO A 454 -17.96 20.27 41.52
C PRO A 454 -19.41 20.70 41.22
N PHE A 455 -19.63 21.21 40.01
CA PHE A 455 -20.97 21.37 39.43
C PHE A 455 -20.99 20.97 37.93
N ASN A 456 -21.94 20.09 37.65
CA ASN A 456 -22.61 19.70 36.39
C ASN A 456 -21.82 19.22 35.18
#